data_AF-A0A941NJG9-F1
#
_entry.id   AF-A0A941NJG9-F1
#
_cell.length_a   1.000
_cell.length_b   1.000
_cell.length_c   1.000
_cell.angle_alpha   90.00
_cell.angle_beta   90.00
_cell.angle_gamma   90.00
#
_symmetry.space_group_name_H-M   'P 1'
#
loop_
_entity.id
_entity.type
_entity.pdbx_description
1 polymer ?
#
loop_
_entity_poly.entity_id
_entity_poly.type
_entity_poly.pdbx_seq_one_letter_code
_entity_poly.pdbx_strand_id
1 'polypeptide(L)' 'LALDETGVINKDRQRFADEFVRHKILDAIGDMALAGAPLIARFEGIRSGHSLNNQLLRALFADPANYEMVMLP' A
#
# COMPACT_ATOMS: atom_id res chain seq x y z
N LEU A 1 13.64 -4.45 -8.59
CA LEU A 1 14.79 -3.81 -9.28
C LEU A 1 15.97 -3.82 -8.32
N ALA A 2 17.18 -4.05 -8.82
CA ALA A 2 18.42 -3.94 -8.07
C ALA A 2 19.07 -2.58 -8.35
N LEU A 3 19.66 -1.97 -7.32
CA LEU A 3 20.28 -0.65 -7.36
C LEU A 3 21.74 -0.75 -6.94
N ASP A 4 22.61 0.03 -7.59
CA ASP A 4 23.96 0.36 -7.12
C ASP A 4 24.10 1.89 -6.91
N GLU A 5 25.33 2.36 -6.71
CA GLU A 5 25.64 3.79 -6.51
C GLU A 5 25.28 4.66 -7.71
N THR A 6 25.16 4.08 -8.91
CA THR A 6 24.87 4.77 -10.17
C THR A 6 23.42 4.65 -10.61
N GLY A 7 22.64 3.75 -9.99
CA GLY A 7 21.21 3.59 -10.19
C GLY A 7 20.78 2.15 -10.47
N VAL A 8 19.77 1.98 -11.33
CA VAL A 8 19.20 0.65 -11.63
C VAL A 8 20.19 -0.19 -12.44
N ILE A 9 20.55 -1.36 -11.92
CA ILE A 9 21.49 -2.29 -12.56
C ILE A 9 20.78 -3.10 -13.66
N ASN A 10 19.56 -3.55 -13.39
CA ASN A 10 18.77 -4.42 -14.26
C ASN A 10 17.70 -3.64 -15.05
N LYS A 11 18.15 -2.64 -15.82
CA LYS A 11 17.26 -1.73 -16.58
C LYS A 11 16.39 -2.44 -17.61
N ASP A 12 16.88 -3.53 -18.18
CA ASP A 12 16.14 -4.41 -19.12
C ASP A 12 14.86 -5.00 -18.50
N ARG A 13 14.81 -5.12 -17.17
CA ARG A 13 13.64 -5.62 -16.44
C ARG A 13 12.75 -4.52 -15.89
N GLN A 14 13.15 -3.25 -16.04
CA GLN A 14 12.33 -2.12 -15.61
C GLN A 14 11.16 -1.96 -16.59
N ARG A 15 9.95 -2.15 -16.09
CA ARG A 15 8.71 -2.08 -16.87
C ARG A 15 8.20 -0.65 -17.01
N PHE A 16 8.45 0.18 -15.99
CA PHE A 16 7.99 1.56 -15.93
C PHE A 16 9.07 2.48 -15.37
N ALA A 17 9.13 3.73 -15.84
CA ALA A 17 10.07 4.73 -15.32
C ALA A 17 9.87 5.00 -13.81
N ASP A 18 8.63 4.93 -13.34
CA ASP A 18 8.17 5.14 -11.97
C ASP A 18 7.92 3.81 -11.21
N GLU A 19 8.52 2.70 -11.63
CA GLU A 19 8.23 1.37 -11.10
C GLU A 19 8.43 1.23 -9.58
N PHE A 20 9.36 1.97 -8.99
CA PHE A 20 9.56 1.96 -7.53
C PHE A 20 8.34 2.45 -6.76
N VAL A 21 7.72 3.55 -7.19
CA VAL A 21 6.51 4.07 -6.52
C VAL A 21 5.29 3.20 -6.84
N ARG A 22 5.20 2.67 -8.06
CA ARG A 22 4.14 1.70 -8.41
C ARG A 22 4.20 0.44 -7.54
N HIS A 23 5.41 -0.05 -7.26
CA HIS A 23 5.59 -1.18 -6.35
C HIS A 23 5.16 -0.82 -4.92
N LYS A 24 5.43 0.40 -4.44
CA LYS A 24 4.93 0.84 -3.13
C LYS A 24 3.41 1.01 -3.09
N ILE A 25 2.78 1.41 -4.20
CA ILE A 25 1.31 1.39 -4.32
C ILE A 25 0.79 -0.04 -4.28
N LEU A 26 1.44 -0.98 -4.98
CA LEU A 26 1.08 -2.40 -4.96
C LEU A 26 1.23 -3.00 -3.55
N ASP A 27 2.33 -2.70 -2.85
CA ASP A 27 2.56 -3.08 -1.46
C ASP A 27 1.43 -2.55 -0.56
N ALA A 28 1.07 -1.26 -0.71
CA ALA A 28 -0.01 -0.66 0.08
C ALA A 28 -1.37 -1.32 -0.20
N ILE A 29 -1.69 -1.65 -1.45
CA ILE A 29 -2.90 -2.42 -1.80
C ILE A 29 -2.88 -3.78 -1.09
N GLY A 30 -1.75 -4.48 -1.10
CA GLY A 30 -1.58 -5.76 -0.40
C GLY A 30 -1.74 -5.63 1.12
N ASP A 31 -1.14 -4.61 1.72
CA ASP A 31 -1.29 -4.34 3.16
C ASP A 31 -2.74 -4.00 3.53
N MET A 32 -3.42 -3.19 2.72
CA MET A 32 -4.82 -2.81 2.94
C MET A 32 -5.78 -3.99 2.76
N ALA A 33 -5.45 -4.98 1.93
CA ALA A 33 -6.23 -6.21 1.79
C ALA A 33 -6.28 -7.05 3.08
N LEU A 34 -5.36 -6.82 4.04
CA LEU A 34 -5.40 -7.44 5.38
C LEU A 34 -6.50 -6.86 6.28
N ALA A 35 -7.28 -5.90 5.81
CA ALA A 35 -8.46 -5.37 6.50
C ALA A 35 -9.57 -6.41 6.73
N GLY A 36 -9.52 -7.57 6.06
CA GLY A 36 -10.49 -8.65 6.21
C GLY A 36 -11.74 -8.51 5.31
N ALA A 37 -11.94 -7.35 4.69
CA ALA A 37 -12.93 -7.10 3.64
C ALA A 37 -12.40 -6.04 2.66
N PRO A 38 -12.91 -5.97 1.42
CA PRO A 38 -12.56 -4.87 0.50
C PRO A 38 -12.88 -3.50 1.11
N LEU A 39 -11.94 -2.57 1.00
CA LEU A 39 -12.12 -1.21 1.50
C LEU A 39 -12.75 -0.32 0.42
N ILE A 40 -13.85 0.34 0.77
CA ILE A 40 -14.34 1.52 0.06
C ILE A 40 -13.75 2.74 0.76
N ALA A 41 -12.56 3.16 0.34
CA ALA A 41 -11.80 4.18 1.05
C ALA A 41 -10.87 4.97 0.11
N ARG A 42 -10.38 6.11 0.61
CA ARG A 42 -9.24 6.84 0.06
C ARG A 42 -8.02 6.58 0.94
N PHE A 43 -6.96 6.04 0.36
CA PHE A 43 -5.67 5.84 1.02
C PHE A 43 -4.67 6.89 0.55
N GLU A 44 -3.97 7.51 1.49
CA GLU A 44 -2.85 8.42 1.22
C GLU A 44 -1.65 8.01 2.07
N GLY A 45 -0.50 7.83 1.42
CA GLY A 45 0.74 7.45 2.09
C GLY A 45 1.89 8.36 1.66
N ILE A 46 2.50 9.06 2.62
CA ILE A 46 3.73 9.83 2.42
C ILE A 46 4.88 9.05 3.03
N ARG A 47 5.77 8.51 2.18
CA ARG A 47 6.88 7.63 2.60
C ARG A 47 6.42 6.45 3.47
N SER A 48 5.21 5.96 3.23
CA SER A 48 4.67 4.83 3.99
C SER A 48 5.34 3.51 3.62
N GLY A 49 5.37 2.59 4.58
CA GLY A 49 5.77 1.20 4.42
C GLY A 49 4.91 0.29 5.27
N HIS A 50 5.17 -1.02 5.20
CA HIS A 50 4.29 -2.05 5.78
C HIS A 50 3.95 -1.83 7.26
N SER A 51 4.90 -1.42 8.09
CA SER A 51 4.64 -1.17 9.51
C SER A 51 3.65 -0.04 9.73
N LEU A 52 3.77 1.07 8.99
CA LEU A 52 2.86 2.21 9.09
C LEU A 52 1.48 1.88 8.51
N ASN A 53 1.43 1.15 7.40
CA ASN A 53 0.18 0.66 6.82
C ASN A 53 -0.58 -0.27 7.79
N ASN A 54 0.14 -1.16 8.50
CA ASN A 54 -0.46 -2.02 9.51
C ASN A 54 -0.96 -1.23 10.73
N GLN A 55 -0.18 -0.25 11.20
CA GLN A 55 -0.60 0.64 12.29
C GLN A 55 -1.86 1.44 11.92
N LEU A 56 -1.97 1.89 10.66
CA LEU A 56 -3.17 2.56 10.16
C LEU A 56 -4.39 1.65 10.26
N LEU A 57 -4.31 0.40 9.79
CA LEU A 57 -5.44 -0.54 9.91
C LEU A 57 -5.78 -0.84 11.37
N ARG A 58 -4.78 -1.02 12.23
CA ARG A 58 -5.03 -1.21 13.68
C ARG A 58 -5.75 -0.02 14.29
N ALA A 59 -5.37 1.20 13.93
CA ALA A 59 -6.04 2.42 14.39
C ALA A 59 -7.48 2.53 13.84
N LEU A 60 -7.68 2.22 12.55
CA LEU A 60 -9.01 2.18 11.93
C LEU A 60 -9.94 1.22 12.69
N PHE A 61 -9.49 0.00 12.97
CA PHE A 61 -10.30 -1.03 13.63
C PHE A 61 -10.31 -0.96 15.17
N ALA A 62 -9.56 -0.04 15.77
CA ALA A 62 -9.58 0.14 17.23
C ALA A 62 -10.91 0.70 17.74
N ASP A 63 -11.66 1.38 16.87
CA ASP A 63 -12.95 1.99 17.21
C ASP A 63 -13.97 1.76 16.09
N PRO A 64 -15.12 1.12 16.35
CA PRO A 64 -16.22 1.01 15.40
C PRO A 64 -16.75 2.34 14.87
N ALA A 65 -16.48 3.48 15.51
CA ALA A 65 -16.85 4.80 15.00
C ALA A 65 -16.04 5.22 13.76
N ASN A 66 -14.90 4.59 13.48
CA ASN A 66 -14.02 4.96 12.36
C ASN A 66 -14.43 4.31 11.03
N TYR A 67 -15.33 3.33 11.04
CA TYR A 67 -15.71 2.58 9.83
C TYR A 67 -17.14 2.06 9.92
N GLU A 68 -17.69 1.68 8.77
CA GLU A 68 -18.98 1.03 8.68
C GLU A 68 -18.85 -0.22 7.81
N MET A 69 -19.49 -1.32 8.23
CA MET A 69 -19.59 -2.53 7.43
C MET A 69 -20.83 -2.41 6.54
N VAL A 70 -20.62 -2.29 5.23
CA VAL A 70 -21.70 -2.17 4.25
C VAL A 70 -21.76 -3.39 3.33
N MET A 71 -22.98 -3.79 2.97
CA MET A 71 -23.22 -4.79 1.92
C MET A 71 -23.59 -4.04 0.64
N LEU A 72 -22.77 -4.21 -0.40
CA LEU A 72 -23.10 -3.69 -1.71
C LEU A 72 -24.03 -4.69 -2.43
N PRO A 73 -25.04 -4.19 -3.18
CA PRO A 73 -25.96 -5.02 -3.96
C PRO A 73 -25.28 -5.77 -5.11
#